data_AF-A0A5B0GTJ6-F1
#
_entry.id   AF-A0A5B0GTJ6-F1
#
_cell.length_a   1.000
_cell.length_b   1.000
_cell.length_c   1.000
_cell.angle_alpha   90.00
_cell.angle_beta   90.00
_cell.angle_gamma   90.00
#
_symmetry.space_group_name_H-M   'P 1'
#
loop_
_entity.id
_entity.type
_entity.pdbx_description
1 polymer ?
#
loop_
_entity_poly.entity_id
_entity_poly.type
_entity_poly.pdbx_seq_one_letter_code
_entity_poly.pdbx_strand_id
1 'polypeptide(L)'
;MHWRQKPCDLTLTDGMLFRSTLLAQLSRARAKSSFSLVRSILKTAAAENRIPLGVSLAFESVKIEVSEKAVCSYQPFSINQLQALFDDPVHLGGLRPAKGGCDAAFWLPQLALFIGMRLEEAKFGAMYDPHPKVTQFVADKPWSRHL
;
A
#
# COMPACT_ATOMS: atom_id res chain seq x y z
N MET A 1 -4.23 -32.59 21.88
CA MET A 1 -3.76 -31.49 21.01
C MET A 1 -2.55 -30.82 21.65
N HIS A 2 -1.34 -31.22 21.28
CA HIS A 2 -0.08 -30.63 21.77
C HIS A 2 0.41 -29.53 20.82
N TRP A 3 0.34 -28.26 21.19
CA TRP A 3 0.96 -27.18 20.39
C TRP A 3 1.65 -26.17 21.31
N ARG A 4 2.64 -26.64 22.06
CA ARG A 4 3.65 -25.76 22.68
C ARG A 4 5.03 -26.38 22.48
N GLN A 5 5.50 -26.45 21.24
CA GLN A 5 6.94 -26.51 21.03
C GLN A 5 7.52 -25.20 21.54
N LYS A 6 8.62 -25.26 22.30
CA LYS A 6 9.29 -24.03 22.72
C LYS A 6 9.93 -23.41 21.47
N PRO A 7 10.09 -22.08 21.43
CA PRO A 7 10.78 -21.42 20.31
C PRO A 7 12.16 -22.02 19.99
N CYS A 8 12.81 -22.64 20.97
CA CYS A 8 14.10 -23.31 20.83
C CYS A 8 14.05 -24.65 20.08
N ASP A 9 12.88 -25.29 20.00
CA ASP A 9 12.71 -26.64 19.44
C ASP A 9 12.22 -26.61 17.98
N LEU A 10 12.10 -25.41 17.39
CA LEU A 10 11.59 -25.23 16.05
C LEU A 10 12.57 -25.78 15.00
N THR A 11 12.01 -26.49 14.01
CA THR A 11 12.77 -27.16 12.95
C THR A 11 12.43 -26.62 11.57
N LEU A 12 13.15 -27.11 10.55
CA LEU A 12 12.85 -26.81 9.14
C LEU A 12 11.42 -27.24 8.76
N THR A 13 10.97 -28.38 9.29
CA THR A 13 9.61 -28.90 9.05
C THR A 13 8.56 -27.90 9.50
N ASP A 14 8.76 -27.28 10.67
CA ASP A 14 7.85 -26.27 11.20
C ASP A 14 7.84 -25.01 10.33
N GLY A 15 9.01 -24.58 9.82
CA GLY A 15 9.12 -23.49 8.86
C GLY A 15 8.39 -23.77 7.55
N MET A 16 8.46 -25.01 7.04
CA MET A 16 7.74 -25.44 5.84
C MET A 16 6.23 -25.52 6.07
N LEU A 17 5.80 -26.03 7.23
CA LEU A 17 4.40 -26.09 7.62
C LEU A 17 3.81 -24.68 7.80
N PHE A 18 4.55 -23.78 8.43
CA PHE A 18 4.15 -22.38 8.54
C PHE A 18 4.03 -21.71 7.16
N ARG A 19 4.97 -21.97 6.24
CA ARG A 19 4.86 -21.49 4.86
C ARG A 19 3.60 -22.02 4.17
N SER A 20 3.29 -23.31 4.29
CA SER A 20 2.14 -23.91 3.61
C SER A 20 0.82 -23.39 4.17
N THR A 21 0.71 -23.19 5.49
CA THR A 21 -0.48 -22.60 6.11
C THR A 21 -0.69 -21.15 5.69
N LEU A 22 0.37 -20.34 5.60
CA LEU A 22 0.27 -18.97 5.09
C LEU A 22 -0.19 -18.94 3.63
N LEU A 23 0.35 -19.82 2.78
CA LEU A 23 -0.03 -19.88 1.37
C LEU A 23 -1.46 -20.42 1.14
N ALA A 24 -2.02 -21.15 2.11
CA ALA A 24 -3.40 -21.60 2.06
C ALA A 24 -4.41 -20.48 2.38
N GLN A 25 -4.02 -19.49 3.17
CA GLN A 25 -4.94 -18.45 3.68
C GLN A 25 -4.71 -17.06 3.07
N LEU A 26 -3.49 -16.79 2.59
CA LEU A 26 -3.08 -15.45 2.16
C LEU A 26 -2.58 -15.45 0.72
N SER A 27 -2.62 -14.26 0.11
CA SER A 27 -1.91 -14.05 -1.15
C SER A 27 -0.41 -14.30 -0.97
N ARG A 28 0.26 -14.77 -2.02
CA ARG A 28 1.69 -15.11 -2.01
C ARG A 28 2.57 -13.94 -1.59
N ALA A 29 2.23 -12.72 -2.02
CA ALA A 29 2.91 -11.49 -1.61
C ALA A 29 2.75 -11.24 -0.11
N ARG A 30 1.53 -11.38 0.43
CA ARG A 30 1.28 -11.17 1.86
C ARG A 30 1.93 -12.26 2.70
N ALA A 31 1.86 -13.52 2.27
CA ALA A 31 2.56 -14.64 2.89
C ALA A 31 4.07 -14.40 2.96
N LYS A 32 4.69 -13.91 1.86
CA LYS A 32 6.11 -13.51 1.84
C LYS A 32 6.40 -12.43 2.87
N SER A 33 5.63 -11.34 2.91
CA SER A 33 5.83 -10.27 3.89
C SER A 33 5.69 -10.75 5.33
N SER A 34 4.65 -11.53 5.65
CA SER A 34 4.43 -12.09 6.98
C SER A 34 5.58 -13.03 7.39
N PHE A 35 6.03 -13.90 6.47
CA PHE A 35 7.15 -14.80 6.73
C PHE A 35 8.47 -14.04 6.94
N SER A 36 8.71 -12.96 6.20
CA SER A 36 9.89 -12.11 6.38
C SER A 36 9.94 -11.45 7.77
N LEU A 37 8.79 -11.03 8.32
CA LEU A 37 8.73 -10.48 9.67
C LEU A 37 9.12 -11.53 10.71
N VAL A 38 8.62 -12.76 10.58
CA VAL A 38 8.98 -13.87 11.49
C VAL A 38 10.47 -14.19 11.39
N ARG A 39 11.05 -14.25 10.17
CA ARG A 39 12.50 -14.42 10.01
C ARG A 39 13.28 -13.34 10.73
N SER A 40 12.87 -12.08 10.59
CA SER A 40 13.55 -10.97 11.24
C SER A 40 13.58 -11.14 12.76
N ILE A 41 12.46 -11.55 13.37
CA ILE A 41 12.36 -11.78 14.81
C ILE A 41 13.30 -12.92 15.24
N LEU A 42 13.28 -14.06 14.52
CA LEU A 42 14.14 -15.21 14.82
C LEU A 42 15.62 -14.88 14.66
N LYS A 43 15.98 -14.12 13.63
CA LYS A 43 17.34 -13.67 13.38
C LYS A 43 17.85 -12.79 14.52
N THR A 44 17.05 -11.82 14.98
CA THR A 44 17.41 -10.98 16.12
C THR A 44 17.52 -11.80 17.41
N ALA A 45 16.57 -12.73 17.65
CA ALA A 45 16.62 -13.59 18.83
C ALA A 45 17.86 -14.51 18.84
N ALA A 46 18.29 -15.02 17.68
CA ALA A 46 19.52 -15.81 17.57
C ALA A 46 20.78 -14.96 17.80
N ALA A 47 20.80 -13.71 17.30
CA ALA A 47 21.89 -12.78 17.55
C ALA A 47 22.03 -12.42 19.04
N GLU A 48 20.91 -12.38 19.77
CA GLU A 48 20.87 -12.18 21.23
C GLU A 48 21.06 -13.49 22.03
N ASN A 49 21.41 -14.61 21.38
CA ASN A 49 21.55 -15.94 22.01
C ASN A 49 20.29 -16.42 22.78
N ARG A 50 19.09 -15.94 22.42
CA ARG A 50 17.83 -16.38 23.04
C ARG A 50 17.30 -17.68 22.45
N ILE A 51 17.69 -18.00 21.22
CA ILE A 51 17.37 -19.25 20.53
C ILE A 51 18.62 -19.82 19.85
N PRO A 52 18.68 -21.14 19.60
CA PRO A 52 19.77 -21.74 18.84
C PRO A 52 19.85 -21.18 17.42
N LEU A 53 21.08 -21.00 16.90
CA LEU A 53 21.30 -20.53 15.53
C LEU A 53 20.64 -21.44 14.48
N GLY A 54 20.56 -22.75 14.76
CA GLY A 54 19.89 -23.73 13.90
C GLY A 54 18.42 -23.40 13.64
N VAL A 55 17.71 -22.82 14.61
CA VAL A 55 16.32 -22.37 14.45
C VAL A 55 16.24 -21.22 13.44
N SER A 56 17.12 -20.23 13.55
CA SER A 56 17.15 -19.11 12.60
C SER A 56 17.47 -19.59 11.18
N LEU A 57 18.45 -20.48 11.03
CA LEU A 57 18.86 -21.02 9.72
C LEU A 57 17.75 -21.86 9.06
N ALA A 58 17.00 -22.62 9.86
CA ALA A 58 15.86 -23.39 9.37
C ALA A 58 14.84 -22.52 8.64
N PHE A 59 14.47 -21.36 9.21
CA PHE A 59 13.50 -20.45 8.57
C PHE A 59 14.11 -19.63 7.43
N GLU A 60 15.41 -19.32 7.47
CA GLU A 60 16.11 -18.64 6.38
C GLU A 60 16.14 -19.48 5.10
N SER A 61 16.28 -20.81 5.25
CA SER A 61 16.37 -21.74 4.12
C SER A 61 15.06 -21.91 3.33
N VAL A 62 13.91 -21.67 3.96
CA VAL A 62 12.59 -21.75 3.31
C VAL A 62 12.45 -20.58 2.33
N LYS A 63 12.01 -20.77 1.09
CA LYS A 63 11.78 -19.64 0.15
C LYS A 63 10.32 -19.49 -0.23
N ILE A 64 9.84 -18.24 -0.29
CA ILE A 64 8.54 -17.88 -0.86
C ILE A 64 8.82 -17.00 -2.08
N GLU A 65 8.81 -17.62 -3.25
CA GLU A 65 8.94 -16.91 -4.51
C GLU A 65 7.61 -16.23 -4.82
N VAL A 66 7.67 -14.96 -5.21
CA VAL A 66 6.54 -14.19 -5.73
C VAL A 66 6.97 -13.80 -7.13
N SER A 67 6.19 -14.21 -8.14
CA SER A 67 6.42 -13.79 -9.52
C SER A 67 6.35 -12.27 -9.62
N GLU A 68 7.31 -11.65 -10.32
CA GLU A 68 7.32 -10.20 -10.59
C GLU A 68 6.04 -9.73 -11.29
N LYS A 69 5.43 -10.59 -12.13
CA LYS A 69 4.15 -10.31 -12.78
C LYS A 69 2.99 -10.16 -11.79
N ALA A 70 3.07 -10.77 -10.61
CA ALA A 70 2.06 -10.60 -9.57
C ALA A 70 2.25 -9.29 -8.76
N VAL A 71 3.44 -8.68 -8.83
CA VAL A 71 3.75 -7.40 -8.17
C VAL A 71 3.37 -6.21 -9.06
N CYS A 72 3.48 -6.35 -10.38
CA CYS A 72 3.09 -5.32 -11.36
C CYS A 72 1.74 -5.63 -12.04
N SER A 73 0.67 -5.70 -11.25
CA SER A 73 -0.70 -5.76 -11.81
C SER A 73 -1.22 -4.38 -12.28
N TYR A 74 -0.49 -3.30 -11.99
CA TYR A 74 -0.87 -1.96 -12.42
C TYR A 74 -0.68 -1.82 -13.92
N GLN A 75 -1.79 -1.68 -14.65
CA GLN A 75 -1.78 -1.34 -16.07
C GLN A 75 -1.82 0.18 -16.18
N PRO A 76 -0.93 0.80 -16.98
CA PRO A 76 -1.02 2.23 -17.25
C PRO A 76 -2.34 2.52 -17.98
N PHE A 77 -2.95 3.67 -17.68
CA PHE A 77 -4.12 4.13 -18.42
C PHE A 77 -3.75 4.41 -19.88
N SER A 78 -4.55 3.92 -20.80
CA SER A 78 -4.45 4.33 -22.21
C SER A 78 -5.00 5.74 -22.39
N ILE A 79 -4.62 6.40 -23.49
CA ILE A 79 -5.12 7.74 -23.84
C ILE A 79 -6.66 7.74 -23.88
N ASN A 80 -7.28 6.72 -24.48
CA ASN A 80 -8.74 6.61 -24.57
C ASN A 80 -9.40 6.48 -23.18
N GLN A 81 -8.74 5.78 -22.24
CA GLN A 81 -9.25 5.67 -20.88
C GLN A 81 -9.12 6.99 -20.11
N LEU A 82 -8.05 7.74 -20.34
CA LEU A 82 -7.88 9.08 -19.77
C LEU A 82 -8.94 10.04 -20.34
N GLN A 83 -9.18 10.02 -21.65
CA GLN A 83 -10.23 10.82 -22.28
C GLN A 83 -11.60 10.50 -21.68
N ALA A 84 -11.96 9.21 -21.59
CA ALA A 84 -13.21 8.79 -20.97
C ALA A 84 -13.35 9.24 -19.51
N LEU A 85 -12.26 9.27 -18.74
CA LEU A 85 -12.26 9.79 -17.37
C LEU A 85 -12.54 11.31 -17.34
N PHE A 86 -11.90 12.08 -18.22
CA PHE A 86 -12.04 13.54 -18.26
C PHE A 86 -13.26 14.05 -19.03
N ASP A 87 -13.96 13.18 -19.77
CA ASP A 87 -15.25 13.46 -20.41
C ASP A 87 -16.44 13.29 -19.44
N ASP A 88 -16.19 12.90 -18.18
CA ASP A 88 -17.21 12.74 -17.15
C ASP A 88 -17.85 14.08 -16.73
N PRO A 89 -19.14 14.10 -16.33
CA PRO A 89 -19.84 15.30 -15.83
C PRO A 89 -19.13 16.05 -14.69
N VAL A 90 -18.26 15.39 -13.92
CA VAL A 90 -17.42 16.07 -12.92
C VAL A 90 -16.51 17.11 -13.58
N HIS A 91 -15.93 16.77 -14.74
CA HIS A 91 -14.96 17.61 -15.45
C HIS A 91 -15.62 18.51 -16.49
N LEU A 92 -16.63 18.03 -17.22
CA LEU A 92 -17.31 18.81 -18.26
C LEU A 92 -18.56 19.57 -17.76
N GLY A 93 -19.29 18.97 -16.82
CA GLY A 93 -20.61 19.46 -16.37
C GLY A 93 -20.60 20.20 -15.03
N GLY A 94 -19.43 20.37 -14.41
CA GLY A 94 -19.32 21.02 -13.10
C GLY A 94 -19.92 20.22 -11.94
N LEU A 95 -20.21 18.93 -12.12
CA LEU A 95 -20.76 18.08 -11.06
C LEU A 95 -19.75 17.95 -9.91
N ARG A 96 -20.23 18.04 -8.66
CA ARG A 96 -19.40 17.90 -7.44
C ARG A 96 -20.01 16.84 -6.52
N PRO A 97 -19.67 15.55 -6.71
CA PRO A 97 -20.28 14.47 -5.94
C PRO A 97 -19.83 14.52 -4.48
N ALA A 98 -20.79 14.56 -3.55
CA ALA A 98 -20.52 14.62 -2.11
C ALA A 98 -19.70 13.41 -1.61
N LYS A 99 -19.98 12.20 -2.13
CA LYS A 99 -19.23 10.98 -1.78
C LYS A 99 -17.84 10.88 -2.44
N GLY A 100 -17.52 11.77 -3.39
CA GLY A 100 -16.23 11.83 -4.09
C GLY A 100 -15.27 12.89 -3.53
N GLY A 101 -15.59 13.50 -2.39
CA GLY A 101 -14.79 14.61 -1.85
C GLY A 101 -15.07 15.96 -2.54
N CYS A 102 -16.25 16.14 -3.13
CA CYS A 102 -16.70 17.39 -3.74
C CYS A 102 -15.72 17.91 -4.80
N ASP A 103 -15.02 19.01 -4.52
CA ASP A 103 -14.02 19.60 -5.41
C ASP A 103 -12.79 18.72 -5.60
N ALA A 104 -12.47 17.85 -4.62
CA ALA A 104 -11.36 16.91 -4.74
C ALA A 104 -11.58 15.92 -5.91
N ALA A 105 -12.83 15.53 -6.19
CA ALA A 105 -13.16 14.68 -7.33
C ALA A 105 -12.75 15.32 -8.67
N PHE A 106 -12.77 16.65 -8.76
CA PHE A 106 -12.37 17.39 -9.95
C PHE A 106 -10.86 17.63 -10.00
N TRP A 107 -10.25 18.09 -8.90
CA TRP A 107 -8.85 18.53 -8.92
C TRP A 107 -7.83 17.39 -8.80
N LEU A 108 -8.13 16.34 -8.01
CA LEU A 108 -7.15 15.26 -7.77
C LEU A 108 -6.76 14.50 -9.05
N PRO A 109 -7.69 14.12 -9.95
CA PRO A 109 -7.30 13.44 -11.19
C PRO A 109 -6.41 14.32 -12.10
N GLN A 110 -6.66 15.63 -12.14
CA GLN A 110 -5.85 16.56 -12.94
C GLN A 110 -4.44 16.71 -12.37
N LEU A 111 -4.33 16.93 -11.05
CA LEU A 111 -3.04 17.04 -10.37
C LEU A 111 -2.23 15.73 -10.47
N ALA A 112 -2.89 14.59 -10.32
CA ALA A 112 -2.26 13.29 -10.48
C ALA A 112 -1.72 13.08 -11.91
N LEU A 113 -2.44 13.55 -12.94
CA LEU A 113 -1.99 13.45 -14.33
C LEU A 113 -0.73 14.29 -14.61
N PHE A 114 -0.68 15.53 -14.11
CA PHE A 114 0.41 16.46 -14.43
C PHE A 114 1.64 16.29 -13.53
N ILE A 115 1.45 15.94 -12.25
CA ILE A 115 2.51 15.94 -11.24
C ILE A 115 2.93 14.51 -10.87
N GLY A 116 2.06 13.52 -11.09
CA GLY A 116 2.33 12.14 -10.66
C GLY A 116 2.39 11.97 -9.14
N MET A 117 1.78 12.90 -8.39
CA MET A 117 1.83 12.90 -6.92
C MET A 117 1.09 11.69 -6.34
N ARG A 118 1.58 11.15 -5.23
CA ARG A 118 0.83 10.10 -4.51
C ARG A 118 -0.39 10.71 -3.83
N LEU A 119 -1.46 9.92 -3.68
CA LEU A 119 -2.69 10.38 -3.02
C LEU A 119 -2.43 10.91 -1.59
N GLU A 120 -1.50 10.28 -0.87
CA GLU A 120 -1.12 10.73 0.47
C GLU A 120 -0.36 12.07 0.43
N GLU A 121 0.41 12.36 -0.63
CA GLU A 121 1.09 13.66 -0.80
C GLU A 121 0.10 14.77 -1.15
N ALA A 122 -0.98 14.46 -1.88
CA ALA A 122 -2.03 15.42 -2.24
C ALA A 122 -2.76 15.99 -1.02
N LYS A 123 -2.90 15.19 0.04
CA LYS A 123 -3.46 15.64 1.33
C LYS A 123 -2.58 16.69 2.00
N PHE A 124 -1.26 16.56 1.90
CA PHE A 124 -0.30 17.48 2.54
C PHE A 124 0.01 18.72 1.68
N GLY A 125 0.10 18.57 0.36
CA GLY A 125 0.39 19.68 -0.56
C GLY A 125 -0.67 20.79 -0.55
N ALA A 126 -1.95 20.43 -0.33
CA ALA A 126 -3.03 21.40 -0.18
C ALA A 126 -2.92 22.26 1.09
N MET A 127 -2.16 21.83 2.10
CA MET A 127 -2.01 22.52 3.38
C MET A 127 -0.79 23.48 3.40
N TYR A 128 0.22 23.25 2.55
CA TYR A 128 1.55 23.86 2.77
C TYR A 128 2.11 24.74 1.65
N ASP A 129 1.41 24.94 0.53
CA ASP A 129 1.86 25.92 -0.48
C ASP A 129 0.68 26.57 -1.22
N PRO A 130 0.11 27.66 -0.68
CA PRO A 130 -0.84 28.45 -1.43
C PRO A 130 -0.05 29.29 -2.45
N HIS A 131 0.20 28.71 -3.63
CA HIS A 131 0.56 29.52 -4.78
C HIS A 131 -0.49 30.65 -4.90
N PRO A 132 -0.10 31.94 -4.99
CA PRO A 132 -1.01 33.08 -4.76
C PRO A 132 -2.27 33.09 -5.64
N LYS A 133 -2.21 32.46 -6.81
CA LYS A 133 -3.37 32.27 -7.70
C LYS A 133 -4.41 31.26 -7.19
N VAL A 134 -4.00 30.24 -6.45
CA VAL A 134 -4.88 29.20 -5.87
C VAL A 134 -5.65 29.79 -4.69
N THR A 135 -4.99 30.58 -3.84
CA THR A 135 -5.60 31.28 -2.70
C THR A 135 -6.69 32.26 -3.15
N GLN A 136 -6.40 33.02 -4.20
CA GLN A 136 -7.36 33.98 -4.76
C GLN A 136 -8.56 33.28 -5.42
N PHE A 137 -8.31 32.18 -6.13
CA PHE A 137 -9.38 31.36 -6.73
C PHE A 137 -10.30 30.70 -5.70
N VAL A 138 -9.76 30.26 -4.55
CA VAL A 138 -10.56 29.69 -3.45
C VAL A 138 -11.35 30.78 -2.71
N ALA A 139 -10.76 31.97 -2.54
CA ALA A 139 -11.43 33.11 -1.90
C ALA A 139 -12.63 33.65 -2.72
N ASP A 140 -12.53 33.65 -4.05
CA ASP A 140 -13.55 34.18 -4.96
C ASP A 140 -14.79 33.28 -5.13
N LYS A 141 -14.82 32.10 -4.49
CA LYS A 141 -15.98 31.20 -4.55
C LYS A 141 -17.03 31.57 -3.50
N PRO A 142 -18.33 31.51 -3.83
CA PRO A 142 -19.41 31.99 -2.95
C PRO A 142 -19.53 31.26 -1.60
N TRP A 143 -18.92 30.08 -1.45
CA TRP A 143 -18.98 29.25 -0.25
C TRP A 143 -17.83 29.46 0.74
N SER A 144 -16.82 30.28 0.39
CA SER A 144 -15.68 30.59 1.26
C SER A 144 -16.05 31.41 2.51
N ARG A 145 -17.30 31.91 2.58
CA ARG A 145 -17.82 32.73 3.69
C ARG A 145 -18.47 31.95 4.84
N HIS A 146 -18.42 30.62 4.82
CA HIS A 146 -19.08 29.75 5.82
C HIS A 146 -18.14 28.76 6.52
N LEU A 147 -16.83 29.00 6.48
CA LEU A 147 -15.85 28.35 7.36
C LEU A 147 -15.28 29.35 8.35
#